data_AF-A0A7S1GLJ7-F1
#
_entry.id   AF-A0A7S1GLJ7-F1
#
_cell.length_a   1.000
_cell.length_b   1.000
_cell.length_c   1.000
_cell.angle_alpha   90.00
_cell.angle_beta   90.00
_cell.angle_gamma   90.00
#
_symmetry.space_group_name_H-M   'P 1'
#
loop_
_entity.id
_entity.type
_entity.pdbx_description
1 polymer ?
#
loop_
_entity_poly.entity_id
_entity_poly.type
_entity_poly.pdbx_seq_one_letter_code
_entity_poly.pdbx_strand_id
1 'polypeptide(L)'
;HLSAKGQGGFDDGGFNATCFYIVPPYVSPSMKEFFASNVWRKQVAGDEALYRAAQESLDLTIDKLGRKKFEKNLNKYREAMKLVQQHCGHSIMPCLPSGARPLAGTGCLWNDSGCGVKCIDDLVQKYGL
;
A
#
# COMPACT_ATOMS: atom_id res chain seq x y z
N HIS A 1 4.15 -5.16 1.43
CA HIS A 1 3.68 -4.18 2.41
C HIS A 1 2.59 -4.79 3.28
N LEU A 2 2.57 -4.50 4.60
CA LEU A 2 1.44 -4.79 5.48
C LEU A 2 0.50 -3.59 5.44
N SER A 3 -0.71 -3.77 4.95
CA SER A 3 -1.65 -2.66 4.78
C SER A 3 -2.56 -2.54 5.98
N ALA A 4 -2.47 -1.44 6.73
CA ALA A 4 -3.47 -1.07 7.72
C ALA A 4 -4.79 -0.66 7.07
N LYS A 5 -4.72 -0.14 5.83
CA LYS A 5 -5.86 0.31 5.02
C LYS A 5 -5.96 -0.52 3.77
N GLY A 6 -7.11 -1.11 3.53
CA GLY A 6 -7.38 -1.89 2.33
C GLY A 6 -8.87 -2.02 2.10
N GLN A 7 -9.25 -2.32 0.86
CA GLN A 7 -10.64 -2.62 0.54
C GLN A 7 -11.18 -3.73 1.45
N GLY A 8 -12.37 -3.53 2.02
CA GLY A 8 -12.96 -4.45 2.98
C GLY A 8 -12.35 -4.40 4.39
N GLY A 9 -11.41 -3.49 4.65
CA GLY A 9 -10.86 -3.20 5.97
C GLY A 9 -11.51 -1.97 6.62
N PHE A 10 -10.83 -1.40 7.60
CA PHE A 10 -11.28 -0.20 8.31
C PHE A 10 -10.19 0.86 8.36
N ASP A 11 -10.58 2.13 8.25
CA ASP A 11 -9.74 3.29 8.43
C ASP A 11 -10.03 3.93 9.79
N ASP A 12 -9.00 4.30 10.55
CA ASP A 12 -9.18 4.93 11.86
C ASP A 12 -9.58 6.41 11.77
N GLY A 13 -9.46 7.00 10.57
CA GLY A 13 -9.96 8.30 10.14
C GLY A 13 -9.44 9.50 10.93
N GLY A 14 -8.57 9.31 11.94
CA GLY A 14 -8.12 10.32 12.91
C GLY A 14 -9.22 11.01 13.75
N PHE A 15 -10.50 10.91 13.36
CA PHE A 15 -11.63 11.68 13.89
C PHE A 15 -12.46 10.84 14.87
N ASN A 16 -12.65 11.37 16.08
CA ASN A 16 -13.49 10.79 17.15
C ASN A 16 -13.21 9.31 17.49
N ALA A 17 -11.96 8.87 17.33
CA ALA A 17 -11.51 7.52 17.65
C ALA A 17 -12.33 6.37 17.00
N THR A 18 -12.99 6.62 15.87
CA THR A 18 -13.91 5.66 15.24
C THR A 18 -13.27 5.01 14.01
N CYS A 19 -13.43 3.70 13.84
CA CYS A 19 -12.97 2.99 12.67
C CYS A 19 -14.09 2.88 11.62
N PHE A 20 -13.84 3.39 10.41
CA PHE A 20 -14.79 3.44 9.31
C PHE A 20 -14.51 2.35 8.29
N TYR A 21 -15.56 1.63 7.89
CA TYR A 21 -15.43 0.57 6.89
C TYR A 21 -15.03 1.14 5.51
N ILE A 22 -13.98 0.58 4.92
CA ILE A 22 -13.50 0.95 3.59
C ILE A 22 -14.26 0.13 2.56
N VAL A 23 -15.30 0.74 2.00
CA VAL A 23 -16.13 0.14 0.95
C VAL A 23 -15.24 -0.21 -0.25
N PRO A 24 -15.33 -1.43 -0.80
CA PRO A 24 -14.63 -1.78 -2.03
C PRO A 24 -14.96 -0.80 -3.15
N PRO A 25 -13.96 -0.37 -3.95
CA PRO A 25 -14.20 0.56 -5.02
C PRO A 25 -15.13 -0.06 -6.07
N TYR A 26 -16.17 0.68 -6.45
CA TYR A 26 -17.07 0.32 -7.53
C TYR A 26 -17.07 1.42 -8.59
N VAL A 27 -16.81 1.03 -9.84
CA VAL A 27 -16.88 1.94 -10.99
C VAL A 27 -18.10 1.55 -11.82
N SER A 28 -19.12 2.42 -11.80
CA SER A 28 -20.35 2.21 -12.55
C SER A 28 -20.11 2.25 -14.07
N PRO A 29 -21.02 1.71 -14.89
CA PRO A 29 -20.96 1.85 -16.35
C PRO A 29 -20.85 3.32 -16.79
N SER A 30 -21.67 4.21 -16.21
CA SER A 30 -21.64 5.65 -16.54
C SER A 30 -20.31 6.32 -16.16
N MET A 31 -19.66 5.91 -15.06
CA MET A 31 -18.32 6.38 -14.73
C MET A 31 -17.28 5.90 -15.75
N LYS A 32 -17.36 4.65 -16.22
CA LYS A 32 -16.45 4.13 -17.27
C LYS A 32 -16.61 4.91 -18.57
N GLU A 33 -17.86 5.19 -18.97
CA GLU A 33 -18.15 6.02 -20.13
C GLU A 33 -17.58 7.43 -19.98
N PHE A 34 -17.77 8.05 -18.81
CA PHE A 34 -17.20 9.35 -18.50
C PHE A 34 -15.67 9.34 -18.56
N PHE A 35 -15.01 8.35 -17.96
CA PHE A 35 -13.55 8.21 -18.00
C PHE A 35 -13.00 7.95 -19.41
N ALA A 36 -13.80 7.34 -20.29
CA ALA A 36 -13.45 7.17 -21.70
C ALA A 36 -13.66 8.45 -22.54
N SER A 37 -14.42 9.42 -22.04
CA SER A 37 -14.80 10.63 -22.77
C SER A 37 -13.64 11.60 -23.00
N ASN A 38 -13.76 12.42 -24.04
CA ASN A 38 -12.81 13.51 -24.30
C ASN A 38 -12.83 14.59 -23.20
N VAL A 39 -13.94 14.75 -22.48
CA VAL A 39 -14.05 15.71 -21.38
C VAL A 39 -13.08 15.32 -20.27
N TRP A 40 -13.18 14.07 -19.79
CA TRP A 40 -12.29 13.56 -18.75
C TRP A 40 -10.83 13.55 -19.19
N ARG A 41 -10.53 13.02 -20.39
CA ARG A 41 -9.16 12.98 -20.92
C ARG A 41 -8.50 14.36 -20.98
N LYS A 42 -9.24 15.39 -21.37
CA LYS A 42 -8.73 16.78 -21.35
C LYS A 42 -8.48 17.27 -19.94
N GLN A 43 -9.36 16.93 -19.00
CA GLN A 43 -9.25 17.33 -17.60
C GLN A 43 -8.01 16.73 -16.92
N VAL A 44 -7.70 15.45 -17.20
CA VAL A 44 -6.55 14.75 -16.58
C VAL A 44 -5.28 14.74 -17.42
N ALA A 45 -5.24 15.47 -18.55
CA ALA A 45 -4.11 15.41 -19.49
C ALA A 45 -2.76 15.76 -18.82
N GLY A 46 -2.76 16.72 -17.88
CA GLY A 46 -1.57 17.09 -17.11
C GLY A 46 -1.10 15.97 -16.18
N ASP A 47 -2.02 15.35 -15.45
CA ASP A 47 -1.73 14.23 -14.55
C ASP A 47 -1.23 13.02 -15.32
N GLU A 48 -1.82 12.73 -16.49
CA GLU A 48 -1.35 11.65 -17.38
C GLU A 48 0.06 11.94 -17.91
N ALA A 49 0.36 13.19 -18.29
CA ALA A 49 1.70 13.57 -18.74
C ALA A 49 2.73 13.41 -17.62
N LEU A 50 2.40 13.86 -16.41
CA LEU A 50 3.26 13.69 -15.23
C LEU A 50 3.47 12.22 -14.90
N TYR A 51 2.42 11.41 -14.89
CA TYR A 51 2.49 9.98 -14.65
C TYR A 51 3.43 9.28 -15.65
N ARG A 52 3.29 9.58 -16.95
CA ARG A 52 4.16 9.02 -18.00
C ARG A 52 5.61 9.43 -17.81
N ALA A 53 5.87 10.72 -17.53
CA ALA A 53 7.22 11.21 -17.27
C ALA A 53 7.86 10.53 -16.05
N ALA A 54 7.10 10.33 -14.97
CA ALA A 54 7.57 9.61 -13.79
C ALA A 54 7.88 8.14 -14.09
N GLN A 55 7.01 7.46 -14.86
CA GLN A 55 7.23 6.08 -15.27
C GLN A 55 8.49 5.92 -16.13
N GLU A 56 8.68 6.78 -17.13
CA GLU A 56 9.88 6.78 -17.98
C GLU A 56 11.15 7.08 -17.17
N SER A 57 11.09 8.05 -16.25
CA SER A 57 12.21 8.35 -15.34
C SER A 57 12.59 7.16 -14.46
N LEU A 58 11.61 6.35 -14.03
CA LEU A 58 11.86 5.12 -13.26
C LEU A 58 12.53 4.05 -14.13
N ASP A 59 12.04 3.84 -15.35
CA ASP A 59 12.63 2.87 -16.29
C ASP A 59 14.09 3.22 -16.63
N LEU A 60 14.38 4.50 -16.90
CA LEU A 60 15.75 4.97 -17.13
C LEU A 60 16.64 4.77 -15.91
N THR A 61 16.09 4.94 -14.70
CA THR A 61 16.81 4.67 -13.46
C THR A 61 17.13 3.18 -13.31
N ILE A 62 16.16 2.29 -13.61
CA ILE A 62 16.35 0.84 -13.62
C ILE A 62 17.46 0.45 -14.60
N ASP A 63 17.45 1.01 -15.79
CA ASP A 63 18.47 0.72 -16.81
C ASP A 63 19.85 1.23 -16.39
N LYS A 64 19.94 2.42 -15.80
CA LYS A 64 21.18 2.97 -15.24
C LYS A 64 21.75 2.13 -14.09
N LEU A 65 20.89 1.57 -13.25
CA LEU A 65 21.28 0.64 -12.18
C LEU A 65 21.66 -0.76 -12.71
N GLY A 66 21.26 -1.07 -13.95
CA GLY A 66 21.39 -2.36 -14.59
C GLY A 66 20.17 -3.24 -14.33
N ARG A 67 19.35 -3.46 -15.37
CA ARG A 67 18.08 -4.19 -15.29
C ARG A 67 18.20 -5.57 -14.63
N LYS A 68 19.24 -6.36 -14.94
CA LYS A 68 19.48 -7.67 -14.30
C LYS A 68 19.70 -7.56 -12.78
N LYS A 69 20.42 -6.53 -12.32
CA LYS A 69 20.68 -6.28 -10.89
C LYS A 69 19.39 -5.86 -10.19
N PHE A 70 18.62 -4.98 -10.83
CA PHE A 70 17.31 -4.55 -10.33
C PHE A 70 16.37 -5.75 -10.16
N GLU A 71 16.17 -6.55 -11.20
CA GLU A 71 15.27 -7.72 -11.16
C GLU A 71 15.69 -8.74 -10.09
N LYS A 72 16.99 -8.99 -9.94
CA LYS A 72 17.50 -9.85 -8.87
C LYS A 72 17.10 -9.34 -7.48
N ASN A 73 17.24 -8.04 -7.23
CA ASN A 73 16.88 -7.44 -5.94
C ASN A 73 15.37 -7.34 -5.75
N LEU A 74 14.61 -7.08 -6.81
CA LEU A 74 13.15 -7.08 -6.79
C LEU A 74 12.60 -8.46 -6.41
N ASN A 75 13.20 -9.53 -6.93
CA ASN A 75 12.82 -10.90 -6.57
C ASN A 75 13.13 -11.21 -5.10
N LYS A 76 14.32 -10.84 -4.60
CA LYS A 76 14.65 -10.95 -3.16
C LYS A 76 13.65 -10.20 -2.29
N TYR A 77 13.32 -8.96 -2.67
CA TYR A 77 12.32 -8.16 -1.97
C TYR A 77 10.94 -8.85 -1.95
N ARG A 78 10.49 -9.40 -3.08
CA ARG A 78 9.23 -10.13 -3.18
C ARG A 78 9.22 -11.39 -2.29
N GLU A 79 10.34 -12.12 -2.23
CA GLU A 79 10.49 -13.29 -1.35
C GLU A 79 10.44 -12.90 0.13
N ALA A 80 11.20 -11.87 0.54
CA ALA A 80 11.14 -11.33 1.89
C ALA A 80 9.71 -10.85 2.24
N MET A 81 9.03 -10.22 1.29
CA MET A 81 7.66 -9.75 1.51
C MET A 81 6.66 -10.89 1.71
N LYS A 82 6.85 -12.05 1.08
CA LYS A 82 6.02 -13.24 1.33
C LYS A 82 6.19 -13.72 2.77
N LEU A 83 7.42 -13.74 3.29
CA LEU A 83 7.70 -14.10 4.68
C LEU A 83 7.01 -13.14 5.65
N VAL A 84 7.10 -11.84 5.39
CA VAL A 84 6.40 -10.81 6.18
C VAL A 84 4.88 -11.00 6.12
N GLN A 85 4.30 -11.28 4.96
CA GLN A 85 2.85 -11.52 4.85
C GLN A 85 2.40 -12.77 5.63
N GLN A 86 3.21 -13.84 5.60
CA GLN A 86 2.93 -15.08 6.33
C GLN A 86 3.03 -14.90 7.84
N HIS A 87 4.04 -14.17 8.32
CA HIS A 87 4.34 -14.10 9.74
C HIS A 87 3.78 -12.86 10.42
N CYS A 88 3.68 -11.71 9.75
CA CYS A 88 3.29 -10.44 10.38
C CYS A 88 1.85 -10.03 10.14
N GLY A 89 1.01 -10.90 9.56
CA GLY A 89 -0.42 -10.65 9.36
C GLY A 89 -1.20 -10.41 10.66
N HIS A 90 -0.65 -10.81 11.81
CA HIS A 90 -1.24 -10.61 13.14
C HIS A 90 -0.73 -9.34 13.87
N SER A 91 0.00 -8.47 13.16
CA SER A 91 0.43 -7.19 13.73
C SER A 91 -0.78 -6.39 14.21
N ILE A 92 -0.64 -5.70 15.35
CA ILE A 92 -1.74 -4.93 15.94
C ILE A 92 -2.03 -3.70 15.07
N MET A 93 -3.03 -3.81 14.19
CA MET A 93 -3.46 -2.72 13.31
C MET A 93 -4.27 -1.66 14.08
N PRO A 94 -4.38 -0.42 13.57
CA PRO A 94 -5.14 0.65 14.22
C PRO A 94 -6.64 0.35 14.35
N CYS A 95 -7.17 -0.49 13.46
CA CYS A 95 -8.55 -0.97 13.50
C CYS A 95 -8.61 -2.50 13.48
N LEU A 96 -9.43 -3.05 14.36
CA LEU A 96 -9.76 -4.47 14.40
C LEU A 96 -10.78 -4.82 13.31
N PRO A 97 -10.89 -6.10 12.89
CA PRO A 97 -11.92 -6.55 11.95
C PRO A 97 -13.36 -6.27 12.42
N SER A 98 -13.57 -6.04 13.72
CA SER A 98 -14.85 -5.64 14.29
C SER A 98 -15.20 -4.16 14.08
N GLY A 99 -14.28 -3.35 13.54
CA GLY A 99 -14.44 -1.89 13.47
C GLY A 99 -14.20 -1.19 14.81
N ALA A 100 -13.55 -1.85 15.77
CA ALA A 100 -13.11 -1.22 17.02
C ALA A 100 -11.61 -0.89 17.00
N ARG A 101 -11.19 0.11 17.77
CA ARG A 101 -9.76 0.37 18.01
C ARG A 101 -9.20 -0.60 19.07
N PRO A 102 -7.95 -1.08 18.93
CA PRO A 102 -7.32 -1.90 19.94
C PRO A 102 -7.04 -1.07 21.21
N LEU A 103 -7.36 -1.64 22.38
CA LEU A 103 -7.12 -0.98 23.68
C LEU A 103 -5.63 -0.85 24.04
N ALA A 104 -4.80 -1.78 23.55
CA ALA A 104 -3.37 -1.85 23.84
C ALA A 104 -2.51 -0.90 22.98
N GLY A 105 -3.14 -0.02 22.17
CA GLY A 105 -2.45 0.76 21.16
C GLY A 105 -2.19 -0.03 19.87
N THR A 106 -1.39 0.52 18.97
CA THR A 106 -1.11 -0.06 17.65
C THR A 106 0.38 -0.36 17.47
N GLY A 107 0.71 -1.36 16.65
CA GLY A 107 2.07 -1.69 16.22
C GLY A 107 2.55 -0.88 15.02
N CYS A 108 2.02 0.33 14.83
CA CYS A 108 2.39 1.24 13.76
C CYS A 108 3.40 2.29 14.24
N LEU A 109 4.29 2.70 13.33
CA LEU A 109 5.33 3.67 13.61
C LEU A 109 4.77 5.07 13.88
N TRP A 110 3.75 5.48 13.12
CA TRP A 110 3.10 6.78 13.28
C TRP A 110 1.64 6.70 12.80
N ASN A 111 0.68 6.96 13.68
CA ASN A 111 -0.75 6.77 13.41
C ASN A 111 -1.02 5.38 12.79
N ASP A 112 -1.50 5.34 11.56
CA ASP A 112 -1.77 4.13 10.77
C ASP A 112 -0.68 3.81 9.74
N SER A 113 0.48 4.46 9.84
CA SER A 113 1.61 4.33 8.93
C SER A 113 2.71 3.47 9.54
N GLY A 114 3.34 2.64 8.69
CA GLY A 114 4.46 1.79 9.10
C GLY A 114 4.06 0.71 10.11
N CYS A 115 2.96 0.01 9.86
CA CYS A 115 2.45 -1.03 10.75
C CYS A 115 3.23 -2.34 10.64
N GLY A 116 3.40 -3.00 11.78
CA GLY A 116 4.10 -4.28 11.87
C GLY A 116 5.63 -4.16 11.84
N VAL A 117 6.19 -2.96 12.03
CA VAL A 117 7.64 -2.71 12.05
C VAL A 117 8.37 -3.63 13.02
N LYS A 118 7.87 -3.79 14.25
CA LYS A 118 8.46 -4.69 15.24
C LYS A 118 8.51 -6.15 14.75
N CYS A 119 7.43 -6.63 14.15
CA CYS A 119 7.41 -7.99 13.61
C CYS A 119 8.40 -8.14 12.44
N ILE A 120 8.52 -7.13 11.58
CA ILE A 120 9.49 -7.14 10.49
C ILE A 120 10.91 -7.16 11.05
N ASP A 121 11.23 -6.36 12.06
CA ASP A 121 12.54 -6.33 12.71
C ASP A 121 12.89 -7.70 13.32
N ASP A 122 11.93 -8.34 14.00
CA ASP A 122 12.11 -9.68 14.57
C ASP A 122 12.38 -10.73 13.47
N LEU A 123 11.71 -10.63 12.32
CA LEU A 123 11.97 -11.51 11.18
C LEU A 123 13.35 -11.29 10.56
N VAL A 124 13.78 -10.04 10.44
CA VAL A 124 15.13 -9.69 9.94
C VAL A 124 16.19 -10.28 10.85
N GLN A 125 16.04 -10.13 12.17
CA GLN A 125 16.96 -10.72 13.15
C GLN A 125 16.98 -12.25 13.09
N LYS A 126 15.81 -12.88 12.92
CA LYS A 126 15.67 -14.34 12.92
C LYS A 126 16.16 -15.01 11.64
N TYR A 127 15.88 -14.43 10.47
CA TYR A 127 16.11 -15.07 9.18
C TYR A 127 17.26 -14.44 8.38
N GLY A 128 17.87 -13.34 8.86
CA GLY A 128 18.98 -12.67 8.18
C GLY A 128 18.58 -12.11 6.81
N LEU A 129 17.37 -11.55 6.73
CA LEU A 129 16.81 -10.94 5.51
C LEU A 129 17.48 -9.61 5.15
#